data_AF-A0A1B6JUJ3-F1
#
_entry.id   AF-A0A1B6JUJ3-F1
#
_cell.length_a   1.000
_cell.length_b   1.000
_cell.length_c   1.000
_cell.angle_alpha   90.00
_cell.angle_beta   90.00
_cell.angle_gamma   90.00
#
_symmetry.space_group_name_H-M   'P 1'
#
loop_
_entity.id
_entity.type
_entity.pdbx_description
1 polymer ?
#
loop_
_entity_poly.entity_id
_entity_poly.type
_entity_poly.pdbx_seq_one_letter_code
_entity_poly.pdbx_strand_id
1 'polypeptide(L)'
;LACNECFECELVLNIKRNVGFSTSLCVECTKCKKDVACVSSSKKIAEDDSYDVNRRVVRSFLNMSKGYSAIEEFSLIMNMVCMSKGLFHKTSAELHKLSLMNGTEYLAKARKCVRDYYKEHDNTVTDNCVIDLAVSYDGSWHKRGFTSNYGVGTVIHINTGLVIDCCVLSK
;
A
#
# COMPACT_ATOMS: atom_id res chain seq x y z
N LEU A 1 -29.75 -4.64 24.67
CA LEU A 1 -29.07 -5.82 24.09
C LEU A 1 -28.91 -6.83 25.22
N ALA A 2 -29.28 -8.10 25.01
CA ALA A 2 -29.13 -9.14 26.02
C ALA A 2 -28.04 -10.12 25.61
N CYS A 3 -27.40 -10.78 26.56
CA CYS A 3 -26.46 -11.86 26.28
C CYS A 3 -27.21 -13.05 25.66
N ASN A 4 -26.74 -13.58 24.53
CA ASN A 4 -27.37 -14.72 23.85
C ASN A 4 -27.29 -16.05 24.64
N GLU A 5 -26.53 -16.08 25.73
CA GLU A 5 -26.21 -17.28 26.50
C GLU A 5 -26.93 -17.33 27.84
N CYS A 6 -26.92 -16.23 28.59
CA CYS A 6 -27.57 -16.14 29.90
C CYS A 6 -28.77 -15.17 29.94
N PHE A 7 -29.08 -14.51 28.81
CA PHE A 7 -30.18 -13.55 28.65
C PHE A 7 -30.15 -12.31 29.56
N GLU A 8 -29.07 -12.12 30.31
CA GLU A 8 -28.85 -10.92 31.12
C GLU A 8 -28.49 -9.70 30.27
N CYS A 9 -28.86 -8.52 30.76
CA CYS A 9 -28.66 -7.25 30.06
C CYS A 9 -27.39 -6.49 30.48
N GLU A 10 -26.62 -7.02 31.43
CA GLU A 10 -25.36 -6.41 31.85
C GLU A 10 -24.22 -6.78 30.90
N LEU A 11 -23.89 -5.84 30.03
CA LEU A 11 -22.85 -5.96 29.01
C LEU A 11 -21.82 -4.84 29.19
N VAL A 12 -20.55 -5.17 28.98
CA VAL A 12 -19.42 -4.24 29.03
C VAL A 12 -18.62 -4.31 27.74
N LEU A 13 -18.17 -3.15 27.26
CA LEU A 13 -17.28 -3.06 26.10
C LEU A 13 -15.84 -3.21 26.57
N ASN A 14 -15.19 -4.28 26.13
CA ASN A 14 -13.80 -4.61 26.41
C ASN A 14 -12.92 -4.44 25.17
N ILE A 15 -11.76 -3.84 25.37
CA ILE A 15 -10.69 -3.81 24.38
C ILE A 15 -9.79 -5.01 24.65
N LYS A 16 -9.79 -6.01 23.74
CA LYS A 16 -9.11 -7.30 24.01
C LYS A 16 -7.71 -7.39 23.42
N ARG A 17 -7.57 -7.14 22.12
CA ARG A 17 -6.32 -7.40 21.39
C ARG A 17 -6.01 -6.27 20.41
N ASN A 18 -4.74 -5.91 20.33
CA ASN A 18 -4.23 -5.04 19.28
C ASN A 18 -3.35 -5.83 18.31
N VAL A 19 -3.50 -5.55 17.01
CA VAL A 19 -2.59 -5.98 15.95
C VAL A 19 -2.15 -4.75 15.18
N GLY A 20 -0.99 -4.20 15.58
CA GLY A 20 -0.58 -2.87 15.16
C GLY A 20 -1.58 -1.82 15.65
N PHE A 21 -2.05 -0.97 14.75
CA PHE A 21 -3.02 0.09 15.00
C PHE A 21 -4.48 -0.39 14.92
N SER A 22 -4.73 -1.68 14.67
CA SER A 22 -6.07 -2.26 14.73
C SER A 22 -6.36 -2.84 16.09
N THR A 23 -7.54 -2.53 16.64
CA THR A 23 -7.98 -2.91 17.97
C THR A 23 -9.25 -3.75 17.90
N SER A 24 -9.29 -4.86 18.63
CA SER A 24 -10.48 -5.70 18.77
C SER A 24 -11.37 -5.18 19.91
N LEU A 25 -12.57 -4.74 19.55
CA LEU A 25 -13.63 -4.27 20.43
C LEU A 25 -14.63 -5.41 20.63
N CYS A 26 -14.77 -5.89 21.86
CA CYS A 26 -15.64 -7.00 22.20
C CYS A 26 -16.65 -6.59 23.27
N VAL A 27 -17.93 -6.89 23.05
CA VAL A 27 -18.97 -6.75 24.06
C VAL A 27 -19.03 -8.05 24.84
N GLU A 28 -18.71 -7.98 26.13
CA GLU A 28 -18.65 -9.12 27.04
C GLU A 28 -19.78 -9.03 28.06
N CYS A 29 -20.41 -10.16 28.38
CA CYS A 29 -21.39 -10.24 29.46
C CYS A 29 -20.69 -10.30 30.82
N THR A 30 -21.12 -9.46 31.78
CA THR A 30 -20.53 -9.40 33.12
C THR A 30 -20.70 -10.71 33.89
N LYS A 31 -21.84 -11.41 33.71
CA LYS A 31 -22.23 -12.60 34.46
C LYS A 31 -21.59 -13.89 33.95
N CYS A 32 -21.67 -14.16 32.64
CA CYS A 32 -21.14 -15.40 32.06
C CYS A 32 -19.76 -15.25 31.42
N LYS A 33 -19.21 -14.03 31.34
CA LYS A 33 -17.89 -13.71 30.77
C LYS A 33 -17.69 -14.13 29.32
N LYS A 34 -18.78 -14.39 28.59
CA LYS A 34 -18.76 -14.70 27.16
C LYS A 34 -18.83 -13.42 26.33
N ASP A 35 -18.10 -13.43 25.21
CA ASP A 35 -18.20 -12.40 24.19
C ASP A 35 -19.50 -12.56 23.40
N VAL A 36 -20.34 -11.54 23.44
CA VAL A 36 -21.59 -11.47 22.69
C VAL A 36 -21.32 -11.07 21.24
N ALA A 37 -20.39 -10.14 21.04
CA ALA A 37 -19.97 -9.68 19.71
C ALA A 37 -18.54 -9.14 19.79
N CYS A 38 -17.76 -9.35 18.73
CA CYS A 38 -16.44 -8.77 18.58
C CYS A 38 -16.28 -8.18 17.18
N VAL A 39 -15.67 -7.00 17.10
CA VAL A 39 -15.34 -6.32 15.85
C VAL A 39 -13.96 -5.70 15.93
N SER A 40 -13.23 -5.69 14.82
CA SER A 40 -11.96 -4.96 14.73
C SER A 40 -12.21 -3.51 14.29
N SER A 41 -11.47 -2.57 14.87
CA SER A 41 -11.56 -1.13 14.54
C SER A 41 -11.17 -0.82 13.09
N SER A 42 -10.45 -1.73 12.44
CA SER A 42 -10.11 -1.68 11.03
C SER A 42 -10.56 -2.94 10.32
N LYS A 43 -10.92 -2.80 9.03
CA LYS A 43 -11.18 -3.92 8.14
C LYS A 43 -9.92 -4.78 7.99
N LYS A 44 -10.11 -6.09 8.00
CA LYS A 44 -9.08 -7.08 7.67
C LYS A 44 -9.05 -7.26 6.15
N ILE A 45 -7.86 -7.35 5.59
CA ILE A 45 -7.59 -7.56 4.18
C ILE A 45 -7.51 -9.06 3.96
N ALA A 46 -8.28 -9.58 3.00
CA ALA A 46 -8.49 -11.01 2.82
C ALA A 46 -7.22 -11.73 2.32
N GLU A 47 -6.38 -11.04 1.55
CA GLU A 47 -5.26 -11.62 0.82
C GLU A 47 -4.06 -11.95 1.73
N ASP A 48 -3.81 -11.18 2.80
CA ASP A 48 -2.60 -11.32 3.63
C ASP A 48 -2.84 -11.25 5.15
N ASP A 49 -4.12 -11.25 5.55
CA ASP A 49 -4.59 -11.10 6.93
C ASP A 49 -4.12 -9.80 7.62
N SER A 50 -3.66 -8.80 6.87
CA SER A 50 -3.31 -7.49 7.40
C SER A 50 -4.55 -6.64 7.68
N TYR A 51 -4.39 -5.59 8.48
CA TYR A 51 -5.45 -4.61 8.71
C TYR A 51 -5.20 -3.37 7.84
N ASP A 52 -6.26 -2.84 7.24
CA ASP A 52 -6.22 -1.65 6.37
C ASP A 52 -5.53 -0.45 7.05
N VAL A 53 -5.83 -0.20 8.33
CA VAL A 53 -5.16 0.86 9.12
C VAL A 53 -3.64 0.68 9.17
N ASN A 54 -3.13 -0.54 9.29
CA ASN A 54 -1.68 -0.79 9.33
C ASN A 54 -1.04 -0.46 7.97
N ARG A 55 -1.67 -0.86 6.86
CA ARG A 55 -1.20 -0.49 5.51
C ARG A 55 -1.19 1.02 5.31
N ARG A 56 -2.23 1.73 5.76
CA ARG A 56 -2.32 3.19 5.63
C ARG A 56 -1.25 3.91 6.43
N VAL A 57 -1.03 3.52 7.69
CA VAL A 57 0.04 4.12 8.52
C VAL A 57 1.40 3.87 7.88
N VAL A 58 1.74 2.62 7.55
CA VAL A 58 3.03 2.30 6.92
C VAL A 58 3.21 3.08 5.62
N ARG A 59 2.20 3.09 4.73
CA ARG A 59 2.23 3.85 3.48
C ARG A 59 2.43 5.35 3.70
N SER A 60 1.74 5.93 4.68
CA SER A 60 1.85 7.37 4.99
C SER A 60 3.28 7.74 5.37
N PHE A 61 3.91 6.97 6.26
CA PHE A 61 5.28 7.26 6.69
C PHE A 61 6.29 6.98 5.58
N LEU A 62 6.11 5.93 4.77
CA LEU A 62 6.94 5.68 3.60
C LEU A 62 6.85 6.81 2.57
N ASN A 63 5.66 7.37 2.33
CA ASN A 63 5.48 8.54 1.46
C ASN A 63 6.23 9.78 1.98
N MET A 64 6.38 9.89 3.31
CA MET A 64 7.18 10.94 3.97
C MET A 64 8.68 10.59 4.01
N SER A 65 9.10 9.49 3.38
CA SER A 65 10.47 8.96 3.47
C SER A 65 10.91 8.69 4.91
N LYS A 66 9.96 8.24 5.76
CA LYS A 66 10.18 7.90 7.17
C LYS A 66 9.98 6.41 7.41
N GLY A 67 10.92 5.80 8.13
CA GLY A 67 10.88 4.38 8.50
C GLY A 67 10.17 4.12 9.83
N TYR A 68 10.33 2.90 10.34
CA TYR A 68 9.72 2.43 11.59
C TYR A 68 9.95 3.36 12.79
N SER A 69 11.17 3.89 12.97
CA SER A 69 11.50 4.76 14.12
C SER A 69 10.60 6.00 14.21
N ALA A 70 10.17 6.55 13.07
CA ALA A 70 9.27 7.69 13.06
C ALA A 70 7.84 7.30 13.46
N ILE A 71 7.38 6.10 13.12
CA ILE A 71 6.08 5.57 13.55
C ILE A 71 6.10 5.32 15.06
N GLU A 72 7.22 4.80 15.58
CA GLU A 72 7.44 4.59 17.02
C GLU A 72 7.41 5.91 17.80
N GLU A 73 8.15 6.91 17.34
CA GLU A 73 8.15 8.26 17.92
C GLU A 73 6.75 8.90 17.86
N PHE A 74 6.08 8.83 16.71
CA PHE A 74 4.71 9.32 16.55
C PHE A 74 3.74 8.64 17.52
N SER A 75 3.84 7.31 17.65
CA SER A 75 2.97 6.55 18.54
C SER A 75 3.23 6.92 20.01
N LEU A 76 4.49 7.13 20.37
CA LEU A 76 4.88 7.57 21.71
C LEU A 76 4.29 8.94 22.04
N ILE A 77 4.44 9.92 21.15
CA ILE A 77 3.91 11.29 21.33
C ILE A 77 2.39 11.29 21.45
N MET A 78 1.72 10.47 20.64
CA MET A 78 0.26 10.36 20.64
C MET A 78 -0.29 9.47 21.76
N ASN A 79 0.57 8.91 22.62
CA ASN A 79 0.21 7.95 23.66
C ASN A 79 -0.58 6.74 23.12
N MET A 80 -0.13 6.18 22.01
CA MET A 80 -0.73 5.03 21.33
C MET A 80 0.22 3.82 21.34
N VAL A 81 -0.35 2.62 21.28
CA VAL A 81 0.43 1.40 21.10
C VAL A 81 0.97 1.35 19.67
N CYS A 82 2.29 1.30 19.52
CA CYS A 82 2.94 1.16 18.22
C CYS A 82 2.80 -0.27 17.67
N MET A 83 2.81 -0.41 16.34
CA MET A 83 2.96 -1.71 15.71
C MET A 83 4.34 -2.31 15.96
N SER A 84 4.47 -3.63 15.90
CA SER A 84 5.77 -4.27 16.03
C SER A 84 6.64 -4.03 14.78
N LYS A 85 7.96 -3.99 14.97
CA LYS A 85 8.93 -3.88 13.88
C LYS A 85 8.75 -4.99 12.82
N GLY A 86 8.46 -6.22 13.26
CA GLY A 86 8.18 -7.34 12.34
C GLY A 86 6.92 -7.11 11.49
N LEU A 87 5.84 -6.59 12.09
CA LEU A 87 4.62 -6.24 11.36
C LEU A 87 4.86 -5.09 10.37
N PHE A 88 5.65 -4.08 10.75
CA PHE A 88 6.05 -3.00 9.86
C PHE A 88 6.78 -3.52 8.62
N HIS A 89 7.79 -4.38 8.79
CA HIS A 89 8.56 -4.91 7.66
C HIS A 89 7.72 -5.81 6.76
N LYS A 90 6.88 -6.69 7.34
CA LYS A 90 5.91 -7.51 6.58
C LYS A 90 5.00 -6.61 5.74
N THR A 91 4.39 -5.61 6.35
CA THR A 91 3.47 -4.68 5.68
C THR A 91 4.17 -3.87 4.59
N SER A 92 5.40 -3.41 4.85
CA SER A 92 6.21 -2.66 3.87
C SER A 92 6.57 -3.50 2.65
N ALA A 93 6.96 -4.76 2.86
CA ALA A 93 7.27 -5.69 1.77
C ALA A 93 6.05 -5.97 0.89
N GLU A 94 4.86 -6.16 1.51
CA GLU A 94 3.63 -6.37 0.75
C GLU A 94 3.22 -5.11 -0.03
N LEU A 95 3.31 -3.92 0.58
CA LEU A 95 3.04 -2.66 -0.12
C LEU A 95 4.00 -2.46 -1.31
N HIS A 96 5.27 -2.83 -1.16
CA HIS A 96 6.24 -2.77 -2.25
C HIS A 96 5.86 -3.72 -3.39
N LYS A 97 5.52 -4.97 -3.09
CA LYS A 97 5.05 -5.95 -4.07
C LYS A 97 3.82 -5.45 -4.85
N LEU A 98 2.81 -4.93 -4.15
CA LEU A 98 1.62 -4.36 -4.77
C LEU A 98 1.95 -3.14 -5.63
N SER A 99 2.89 -2.30 -5.20
CA SER A 99 3.35 -1.17 -5.99
C SER A 99 4.03 -1.60 -7.30
N LEU A 100 4.83 -2.67 -7.28
CA LEU A 100 5.45 -3.21 -8.49
C LEU A 100 4.41 -3.78 -9.45
N MET A 101 3.46 -4.58 -8.94
CA MET A 101 2.37 -5.13 -9.76
C MET A 101 1.56 -4.03 -10.43
N ASN A 102 1.11 -3.03 -9.65
CA ASN A 102 0.38 -1.89 -10.20
C ASN A 102 1.22 -1.12 -11.21
N GLY A 103 2.52 -0.91 -10.94
CA GLY A 103 3.45 -0.28 -11.88
C GLY A 103 3.49 -1.02 -13.22
N THR A 104 3.63 -2.34 -13.22
CA THR A 104 3.63 -3.15 -14.45
C THR A 104 2.30 -3.07 -15.21
N GLU A 105 1.17 -3.08 -14.50
CA GLU A 105 -0.16 -2.93 -15.11
C GLU A 105 -0.33 -1.55 -15.76
N TYR A 106 0.07 -0.48 -15.08
CA TYR A 106 0.01 0.88 -15.62
C TYR A 106 0.92 1.06 -16.84
N LEU A 107 2.13 0.49 -16.82
CA LEU A 107 3.01 0.49 -18.00
C LEU A 107 2.38 -0.26 -19.18
N ALA A 108 1.74 -1.41 -18.94
CA ALA A 108 1.04 -2.14 -19.99
C ALA A 108 -0.11 -1.31 -20.60
N LYS A 109 -0.90 -0.64 -19.76
CA LYS A 109 -1.96 0.28 -20.21
C LYS A 109 -1.39 1.46 -20.99
N ALA A 110 -0.31 2.07 -20.52
CA ALA A 110 0.35 3.18 -21.20
C ALA A 110 0.87 2.78 -22.58
N ARG A 111 1.53 1.62 -22.70
CA ARG A 111 1.99 1.07 -23.98
C ARG A 111 0.82 0.81 -24.94
N LYS A 112 -0.29 0.29 -24.43
CA LYS A 112 -1.51 0.11 -25.23
C LYS A 112 -2.04 1.45 -25.73
N CYS A 113 -2.18 2.45 -24.87
CA CYS A 113 -2.62 3.79 -25.28
C CYS A 113 -1.69 4.41 -26.34
N VAL A 114 -0.37 4.23 -26.21
CA VAL A 114 0.59 4.67 -27.23
C VAL A 114 0.38 3.93 -28.55
N ARG A 115 0.19 2.61 -28.52
CA ARG A 115 -0.08 1.84 -29.75
C ARG A 115 -1.39 2.26 -30.42
N ASP A 116 -2.45 2.46 -29.64
CA ASP A 116 -3.74 2.91 -30.15
C ASP A 116 -3.63 4.30 -30.79
N TYR A 117 -2.85 5.22 -30.22
CA TYR A 117 -2.52 6.50 -30.84
C TYR A 117 -1.91 6.33 -32.26
N TYR A 118 -0.98 5.39 -32.47
CA TYR A 118 -0.42 5.16 -33.80
C TYR A 118 -1.41 4.50 -34.77
N LYS A 119 -2.23 3.56 -34.30
CA LYS A 119 -3.28 2.95 -35.14
C LYS A 119 -4.29 3.98 -35.67
N GLU A 120 -4.60 5.00 -34.88
CA GLU A 120 -5.50 6.08 -35.28
C GLU A 120 -4.88 6.99 -36.36
N HIS A 121 -3.55 7.07 -36.45
CA HIS A 121 -2.83 7.93 -37.38
C HIS A 121 -2.25 7.19 -38.59
N ASP A 122 -2.11 5.86 -38.50
CA ASP A 122 -1.58 5.00 -39.56
C ASP A 122 -2.30 3.63 -39.56
N ASN A 123 -3.12 3.40 -40.58
CA ASN A 123 -3.92 2.19 -40.75
C ASN A 123 -3.08 0.93 -41.04
N THR A 124 -1.77 1.06 -41.31
CA THR A 124 -0.86 -0.08 -41.51
C THR A 124 -0.36 -0.67 -40.18
N VAL A 125 -0.52 0.09 -39.08
CA VAL A 125 -0.11 -0.32 -37.74
C VAL A 125 -1.08 -1.38 -37.22
N THR A 126 -0.55 -2.56 -36.92
CA THR A 126 -1.32 -3.68 -36.33
C THR A 126 -0.84 -3.98 -34.91
N ASP A 127 -1.49 -4.89 -34.19
CA ASP A 127 -1.09 -5.23 -32.81
C ASP A 127 0.34 -5.80 -32.71
N ASN A 128 0.78 -6.49 -33.77
CA ASN A 128 2.06 -7.19 -33.76
C ASN A 128 3.18 -6.42 -34.46
N CYS A 129 2.91 -5.24 -35.03
CA CYS A 129 3.95 -4.47 -35.69
C CYS A 129 4.90 -3.84 -34.66
N VAL A 130 6.18 -3.80 -35.01
CA VAL A 130 7.18 -2.99 -34.32
C VAL A 130 6.96 -1.53 -34.76
N ILE A 131 6.91 -0.62 -33.79
CA ILE A 131 6.70 0.80 -34.03
C ILE A 131 7.93 1.53 -33.51
N ASP A 132 8.55 2.35 -34.36
CA ASP A 132 9.61 3.25 -33.92
C ASP A 132 9.00 4.42 -33.16
N LEU A 133 9.42 4.59 -31.91
CA LEU A 133 8.87 5.61 -31.00
C LEU A 133 9.88 6.71 -30.76
N ALA A 134 9.45 7.96 -30.97
CA ALA A 134 10.16 9.11 -30.45
C ALA A 134 9.88 9.24 -28.95
N VAL A 135 10.95 9.16 -28.14
CA VAL A 135 10.85 9.18 -26.67
C VAL A 135 11.73 10.26 -26.07
N SER A 136 11.27 10.81 -24.96
CA SER A 136 12.11 11.54 -24.02
C SER A 136 12.51 10.60 -22.89
N TYR A 137 13.67 10.86 -22.27
CA TYR A 137 14.16 10.12 -21.13
C TYR A 137 14.40 11.09 -19.97
N ASP A 138 13.84 10.79 -18.82
CA ASP A 138 14.06 11.54 -17.59
C ASP A 138 14.35 10.59 -16.43
N GLY A 139 15.07 11.08 -15.43
CA GLY A 139 15.46 10.28 -14.28
C GLY A 139 15.82 11.10 -13.06
N SER A 140 15.76 10.44 -11.91
CA SER A 140 16.07 11.05 -10.63
C SER A 140 16.92 10.12 -9.76
N TRP A 141 17.73 10.73 -8.91
CA TRP A 141 18.57 10.04 -7.94
C TRP A 141 18.03 10.25 -6.54
N HIS A 142 18.13 9.21 -5.70
CA HIS A 142 17.70 9.29 -4.31
C HIS A 142 18.43 10.40 -3.53
N LYS A 143 19.69 10.69 -3.87
CA LYS A 143 20.48 11.78 -3.27
C LYS A 143 21.06 12.69 -4.34
N ARG A 144 21.21 13.98 -4.02
CA ARG A 144 21.88 14.95 -4.89
C ARG A 144 23.40 14.73 -4.85
N GLY A 145 24.05 14.78 -6.01
CA GLY A 145 25.50 14.56 -6.18
C GLY A 145 25.88 13.11 -6.52
N PHE A 146 27.17 12.85 -6.69
CA PHE A 146 27.73 11.57 -7.15
C PHE A 146 27.73 10.45 -6.08
N THR A 147 26.91 10.55 -5.05
CA THR A 147 26.90 9.65 -3.88
C THR A 147 25.63 8.80 -3.76
N SER A 148 24.74 8.85 -4.76
CA SER A 148 23.52 8.05 -4.77
C SER A 148 23.79 6.65 -5.29
N ASN A 149 23.41 5.63 -4.51
CA ASN A 149 23.44 4.24 -4.95
C ASN A 149 22.12 3.78 -5.57
N TYR A 150 21.09 4.65 -5.56
CA TYR A 150 19.76 4.35 -6.06
C TYR A 150 19.28 5.47 -6.98
N GLY A 151 18.82 5.09 -8.16
CA GLY A 151 18.25 5.97 -9.17
C GLY A 151 17.04 5.34 -9.85
N VAL A 152 16.21 6.18 -10.46
CA VAL A 152 15.11 5.74 -11.32
C VAL A 152 15.20 6.48 -12.64
N GLY A 153 15.06 5.75 -13.74
CA GLY A 153 14.93 6.28 -15.09
C GLY A 153 13.55 5.96 -15.66
N THR A 154 13.04 6.85 -16.50
CA THR A 154 11.73 6.72 -17.13
C THR A 154 11.82 7.08 -18.61
N VAL A 155 11.17 6.26 -19.44
CA VAL A 155 11.03 6.49 -20.88
C VAL A 155 9.62 7.01 -21.12
N ILE A 156 9.53 8.21 -21.69
CA ILE A 156 8.29 8.96 -21.87
C ILE A 156 8.06 9.11 -23.37
N HIS A 157 6.90 8.66 -23.86
CA HIS A 157 6.54 8.87 -25.26
C HIS A 157 6.21 10.35 -25.52
N ILE A 158 6.82 10.97 -26.53
CA ILE A 158 6.76 12.44 -26.72
C ILE A 158 5.34 12.92 -27.00
N ASN A 159 4.58 12.21 -27.84
CA ASN A 159 3.28 12.70 -28.30
C ASN A 159 2.18 12.53 -27.26
N THR A 160 2.23 11.45 -26.47
CA THR A 160 1.19 11.16 -25.46
C THR A 160 1.57 11.64 -24.05
N GLY A 161 2.85 11.91 -23.80
CA GLY A 161 3.38 12.25 -22.48
C GLY A 161 3.33 11.08 -21.48
N LEU A 162 3.03 9.86 -21.94
CA LEU A 162 2.91 8.69 -21.07
C LEU A 162 4.26 8.02 -20.84
N VAL A 163 4.50 7.57 -19.60
CA VAL A 163 5.64 6.71 -19.26
C VAL A 163 5.36 5.31 -19.81
N ILE A 164 6.20 4.85 -20.74
CA ILE A 164 6.08 3.52 -21.37
C ILE A 164 7.09 2.51 -20.83
N ASP A 165 8.13 2.98 -20.15
CA ASP A 165 9.07 2.11 -19.45
C ASP A 165 9.73 2.82 -18.27
N CYS A 166 10.19 2.04 -17.29
CA CYS A 166 10.97 2.56 -16.18
C CYS A 166 12.02 1.55 -15.72
N CYS A 167 13.18 2.06 -15.29
CA CYS A 167 14.25 1.24 -14.72
C CYS A 167 14.66 1.77 -13.35
N VAL A 168 14.82 0.87 -12.39
CA VAL A 168 15.44 1.19 -11.09
C VAL A 168 16.90 0.76 -11.18
N LEU A 169 17.80 1.72 -10.95
CA LEU A 169 19.23 1.50 -10.91
C LEU A 169 19.66 1.41 -9.45
N SER A 170 20.29 0.29 -9.08
CA SER A 170 20.92 0.12 -7.78
C SER A 170 22.35 -0.37 -7.96
N LYS A 171 23.29 0.22 -7.23
CA LYS A 171 24.70 -0.20 -7.18
C LYS A 171 24.98 -1.07 -5.97
#